data_AF-A0A4Y2FCV2-F1
#
_entry.id   AF-A0A4Y2FCV2-F1
#
_cell.length_a   1.000
_cell.length_b   1.000
_cell.length_c   1.000
_cell.angle_alpha   90.00
_cell.angle_beta   90.00
_cell.angle_gamma   90.00
#
_symmetry.space_group_name_H-M   'P 1'
#
loop_
_entity.id
_entity.type
_entity.pdbx_description
1 polymer ?
#
loop_
_entity_poly.entity_id
_entity_poly.type
_entity_poly.pdbx_seq_one_letter_code
_entity_poly.pdbx_strand_id
1 'polypeptide(L)'
;MIFLSYFYAPGSLEWLKLGVNRLEEIPAQSLRNLSRLRQLDLRGNNISKVREDDFTPYGKNLKFIYLQNNWLTSIDAIAFVSLDSLEWLHLQSNQLNTFPYETYTPILNTLQVFDIH
;
A
#
# COMPACT_ATOMS: atom_id res chain seq x y z
N MET A 1 3.26 17.53 -3.44
CA MET A 1 4.63 16.99 -3.43
C MET A 1 5.12 16.99 -1.99
N ILE A 2 4.98 15.86 -1.27
CA ILE A 2 5.43 15.74 0.13
C ILE A 2 6.91 15.36 0.08
N PHE A 3 7.81 16.31 0.33
CA PHE A 3 9.23 16.00 0.50
C PHE A 3 9.43 15.33 1.86
N LEU A 4 9.78 14.05 1.85
CA LEU A 4 10.08 13.28 3.06
C LEU A 4 11.46 13.62 3.68
N SER A 5 12.09 14.74 3.30
CA SER A 5 13.34 15.22 3.88
C SER A 5 13.21 15.67 5.35
N TYR A 6 12.00 15.65 5.92
CA TYR A 6 11.71 16.07 7.30
C TYR A 6 11.49 14.93 8.30
N PHE A 7 11.59 13.67 7.89
CA PHE A 7 11.52 12.56 8.86
C PHE A 7 12.86 12.42 9.59
N TYR A 8 12.93 12.96 10.80
CA TYR A 8 13.98 12.63 11.76
C TYR A 8 13.93 11.12 12.00
N ALA A 9 14.91 10.38 11.46
CA ALA A 9 15.07 8.91 11.54
C ALA A 9 14.17 8.05 10.61
N PRO A 10 14.37 8.10 9.27
CA PRO A 10 13.66 7.25 8.31
C PRO A 10 13.84 5.74 8.56
N GLY A 11 14.94 5.33 9.20
CA GLY A 11 15.23 3.94 9.55
C GLY A 11 14.48 3.42 10.79
N SER A 12 13.62 4.21 11.43
CA SER A 12 12.87 3.81 12.63
C SER A 12 11.35 3.93 12.49
N LEU A 13 10.87 4.54 11.40
CA LEU A 13 9.45 4.80 11.23
C LEU A 13 8.70 3.50 10.89
N GLU A 14 7.86 3.05 11.83
CA GLU A 14 7.03 1.84 11.64
C GLU A 14 5.61 2.16 11.16
N TRP A 15 5.09 3.36 11.43
CA TRP A 15 3.73 3.75 11.06
C TRP A 15 3.75 5.07 10.30
N LEU A 16 3.17 5.08 9.11
CA LEU A 16 3.01 6.29 8.31
C LEU A 16 1.54 6.51 7.96
N LYS A 17 1.02 7.69 8.33
CA LYS A 17 -0.34 8.12 8.02
C LYS A 17 -0.32 9.24 6.99
N LEU A 18 -0.84 8.95 5.82
CA LEU A 18 -1.01 9.85 4.68
C LEU A 18 -2.49 9.89 4.21
N GLY A 19 -3.42 9.37 5.02
CA GLY A 19 -4.84 9.38 4.69
C GLY A 19 -5.45 10.79 4.65
N VAL A 20 -6.57 10.92 3.93
CA VAL A 20 -7.34 12.16 3.75
C VAL A 20 -6.48 13.28 3.16
N ASN A 21 -5.77 12.95 2.08
CA ASN A 21 -4.98 13.88 1.28
C ASN A 21 -5.47 13.85 -0.18
N ARG A 22 -4.65 14.36 -1.10
CA ARG A 22 -4.94 14.39 -2.55
C ARG A 22 -3.86 13.64 -3.32
N LEU A 23 -3.34 12.55 -2.76
CA LEU A 23 -2.35 11.73 -3.46
C LEU A 23 -3.03 11.01 -4.62
N GLU A 24 -2.50 11.18 -5.82
CA GLU A 24 -2.98 10.51 -7.04
C GLU A 24 -2.27 9.16 -7.27
N GLU A 25 -1.17 8.94 -6.56
CA GLU A 25 -0.38 7.71 -6.60
C GLU A 25 0.28 7.41 -5.26
N ILE A 26 0.68 6.16 -5.07
CA ILE A 26 1.50 5.73 -3.94
C ILE A 26 2.88 6.37 -4.10
N PRO A 27 3.40 7.15 -3.13
CA PRO A 27 4.65 7.89 -3.27
C PRO A 27 5.88 7.00 -3.06
N ALA A 28 5.95 5.86 -3.75
CA ALA A 28 6.91 4.77 -3.51
C ALA A 28 8.37 5.25 -3.44
N GLN A 29 8.77 6.08 -4.40
CA GLN A 29 10.13 6.60 -4.48
C GLN A 29 10.50 7.54 -3.32
N SER A 30 9.49 8.21 -2.75
CA SER A 30 9.70 8.99 -1.54
C SER A 30 9.90 8.02 -0.36
N LEU A 31 9.03 7.02 -0.23
CA LEU A 31 9.02 6.07 0.88
C LEU A 31 10.19 5.06 0.89
N ARG A 32 11.05 5.06 -0.13
CA ARG A 32 12.09 4.04 -0.37
C ARG A 32 13.06 3.76 0.78
N ASN A 33 13.25 4.70 1.70
CA ASN A 33 14.17 4.54 2.84
C ASN A 33 13.47 4.09 4.13
N LEU A 34 12.15 3.90 4.10
CA LEU A 34 11.36 3.49 5.27
C LEU A 34 11.37 1.96 5.42
N SER A 35 12.56 1.39 5.55
CA SER A 35 12.74 -0.08 5.56
C SER A 35 12.11 -0.78 6.75
N ARG A 36 11.74 -0.05 7.82
CA ARG A 36 11.02 -0.57 8.99
C ARG A 36 9.51 -0.32 8.94
N LEU A 37 8.97 0.20 7.84
CA LEU A 37 7.55 0.51 7.75
C LEU A 37 6.71 -0.76 7.86
N ARG A 38 5.77 -0.75 8.81
CA ARG A 38 4.83 -1.85 9.08
C ARG A 38 3.40 -1.47 8.73
N GLN A 39 3.07 -0.19 8.81
CA GLN A 39 1.75 0.32 8.47
C GLN A 39 1.85 1.51 7.52
N LEU A 40 1.10 1.41 6.42
CA LEU A 40 0.91 2.49 5.48
C LEU A 40 -0.58 2.80 5.35
N ASP A 41 -0.98 3.97 5.83
CA ASP A 41 -2.34 4.46 5.74
C ASP A 41 -2.47 5.51 4.63
N LEU A 42 -3.13 5.13 3.54
CA LEU A 42 -3.40 5.94 2.34
C LEU A 42 -4.89 6.13 2.10
N ARG A 43 -5.74 5.88 3.10
CA ARG A 43 -7.20 5.95 2.94
C ARG A 43 -7.67 7.35 2.55
N GLY A 44 -8.74 7.48 1.76
CA GLY A 44 -9.30 8.80 1.47
C GLY A 44 -8.38 9.67 0.60
N ASN A 45 -7.72 9.09 -0.39
CA ASN A 45 -6.88 9.80 -1.37
C ASN A 45 -7.50 9.70 -2.78
N ASN A 46 -6.75 10.14 -3.79
CA ASN A 46 -7.16 10.13 -5.19
C ASN A 46 -6.46 9.01 -6.00
N ILE A 47 -6.02 7.93 -5.35
CA ILE A 47 -5.20 6.89 -5.98
C ILE A 47 -6.08 6.04 -6.89
N SER A 48 -5.70 5.91 -8.17
CA SER A 48 -6.47 5.17 -9.17
C SER A 48 -5.88 3.81 -9.55
N LYS A 49 -4.59 3.59 -9.26
CA LYS A 49 -3.88 2.34 -9.60
C LYS A 49 -2.86 1.99 -8.52
N VAL A 50 -2.69 0.69 -8.28
CA VAL A 50 -1.53 0.14 -7.58
C VAL A 50 -0.63 -0.53 -8.61
N ARG A 51 0.60 -0.03 -8.74
CA ARG A 51 1.58 -0.48 -9.73
C ARG A 51 2.49 -1.58 -9.18
N GLU A 52 3.12 -2.33 -10.07
CA GLU A 52 4.06 -3.41 -9.73
C GLU A 52 5.13 -3.02 -8.69
N ASP A 53 5.65 -1.79 -8.77
CA ASP A 53 6.78 -1.33 -7.96
C ASP A 53 6.39 -0.45 -6.77
N ASP A 54 5.10 -0.23 -6.52
CA ASP A 54 4.64 0.74 -5.53
C ASP A 54 5.09 0.38 -4.10
N PHE A 55 5.25 -0.92 -3.81
CA PHE A 55 5.68 -1.42 -2.49
C PHE A 55 7.09 -2.00 -2.46
N THR A 56 7.69 -2.30 -3.62
CA THR A 56 8.99 -2.98 -3.72
C THR A 56 10.09 -2.39 -2.81
N PRO A 57 10.22 -1.05 -2.65
CA PRO A 57 11.29 -0.49 -1.83
C PRO A 57 11.15 -0.69 -0.30
N TYR A 58 9.96 -0.96 0.22
CA TYR A 58 9.68 -1.03 1.67
C TYR A 58 8.68 -2.13 2.09
N GLY A 59 8.21 -2.94 1.14
CA GLY A 59 7.11 -3.88 1.31
C GLY A 59 7.39 -5.05 2.25
N LYS A 60 8.66 -5.44 2.39
CA LYS A 60 9.09 -6.63 3.15
C LYS A 60 8.56 -6.67 4.59
N ASN A 61 8.43 -5.51 5.24
CA ASN A 61 7.98 -5.40 6.63
C ASN A 61 6.53 -4.89 6.77
N LEU A 62 5.86 -4.57 5.66
CA LEU A 62 4.48 -4.08 5.71
C LEU A 62 3.55 -5.20 6.17
N LYS A 63 2.76 -4.88 7.20
CA LYS A 63 1.70 -5.72 7.77
C LYS A 63 0.32 -5.19 7.48
N PHE A 64 0.18 -3.85 7.41
CA PHE A 64 -1.12 -3.20 7.31
C PHE A 64 -1.11 -2.14 6.19
N ILE A 65 -1.94 -2.34 5.18
CA ILE A 65 -2.13 -1.39 4.08
C ILE A 65 -3.60 -0.96 4.06
N TYR A 66 -3.82 0.35 4.16
CA TYR A 66 -5.14 0.96 4.09
C TYR A 66 -5.26 1.78 2.81
N LEU A 67 -6.06 1.30 1.87
CA LEU A 67 -6.32 1.92 0.56
C LEU A 67 -7.81 2.22 0.33
N GLN A 68 -8.66 2.02 1.34
CA GLN A 68 -10.08 2.29 1.24
C GLN A 68 -10.40 3.76 0.96
N ASN A 69 -11.56 4.02 0.35
CA ASN A 69 -11.98 5.36 -0.06
C ASN A 69 -10.97 6.01 -1.02
N ASN A 70 -10.54 5.27 -2.04
CA ASN A 70 -9.76 5.78 -3.16
C ASN A 70 -10.55 5.56 -4.45
N TRP A 71 -9.91 5.70 -5.61
CA TRP A 71 -10.52 5.52 -6.92
C TRP A 71 -9.87 4.37 -7.68
N LEU A 72 -9.39 3.34 -6.96
CA LEU A 72 -8.66 2.24 -7.57
C LEU A 72 -9.54 1.53 -8.61
N THR A 73 -9.11 1.57 -9.87
CA THR A 73 -9.75 0.84 -10.98
C THR A 73 -8.97 -0.41 -11.36
N SER A 74 -7.69 -0.49 -10.98
CA SER A 74 -6.82 -1.63 -11.29
C SER A 74 -5.69 -1.78 -10.27
N ILE A 75 -5.26 -3.03 -10.08
CA ILE A 75 -4.06 -3.42 -9.33
C ILE A 75 -3.25 -4.30 -10.29
N ASP A 76 -1.96 -4.00 -10.46
CA ASP A 76 -1.09 -4.81 -11.31
C ASP A 76 -0.91 -6.22 -10.74
N ALA A 77 -0.81 -7.22 -11.61
CA ALA A 77 -0.83 -8.65 -11.23
C ALA A 77 0.30 -9.05 -10.27
N ILE A 78 1.40 -8.30 -10.24
CA ILE A 78 2.56 -8.58 -9.39
C ILE A 78 2.79 -7.52 -8.30
N ALA A 79 1.85 -6.58 -8.11
CA ALA A 79 1.99 -5.47 -7.16
C ALA A 79 2.24 -5.92 -5.71
N PHE A 80 1.82 -7.13 -5.34
CA PHE A 80 1.92 -7.64 -3.98
C PHE A 80 3.05 -8.67 -3.78
N VAL A 81 3.91 -8.89 -4.78
CA VAL A 81 4.99 -9.89 -4.70
C VAL A 81 6.01 -9.58 -3.60
N SER A 82 6.21 -8.31 -3.25
CA SER A 82 7.18 -7.87 -2.22
C SER A 82 6.59 -7.78 -0.80
N LEU A 83 5.32 -8.16 -0.62
CA LEU A 83 4.57 -7.98 0.63
C LEU A 83 4.61 -9.24 1.53
N ASP A 84 5.83 -9.72 1.84
CA ASP A 84 6.11 -10.98 2.54
C ASP A 84 5.45 -11.14 3.92
N SER A 85 4.97 -10.06 4.52
CA SER A 85 4.43 -10.02 5.89
C SER A 85 3.02 -9.41 5.97
N LEU A 86 2.31 -9.26 4.85
CA LEU A 86 1.05 -8.53 4.82
C LEU A 86 -0.06 -9.30 5.54
N GLU A 87 -0.61 -8.70 6.59
CA GLU A 87 -1.69 -9.28 7.38
C GLU A 87 -3.03 -8.69 6.96
N TRP A 88 -3.12 -7.36 6.80
CA TRP A 88 -4.36 -6.67 6.46
C TRP A 88 -4.22 -5.82 5.20
N LEU A 89 -5.17 -6.03 4.28
CA LEU A 89 -5.34 -5.24 3.07
C LEU A 89 -6.78 -4.75 2.97
N HIS A 90 -6.96 -3.44 3.11
CA HIS A 90 -8.26 -2.78 3.03
C HIS A 90 -8.41 -2.07 1.69
N LEU A 91 -9.35 -2.55 0.87
CA LEU A 91 -9.65 -2.04 -0.47
C LEU A 91 -11.10 -1.58 -0.63
N GLN A 92 -11.93 -1.64 0.41
CA GLN A 92 -13.34 -1.25 0.35
C GLN A 92 -13.54 0.18 -0.16
N SER A 93 -14.71 0.46 -0.76
CA SER A 93 -15.02 1.78 -1.33
C SER A 93 -13.96 2.25 -2.35
N ASN A 94 -13.63 1.37 -3.30
CA ASN A 94 -12.88 1.66 -4.52
C ASN A 94 -13.73 1.30 -5.76
N GLN A 95 -13.14 1.32 -6.95
CA GLN A 95 -13.81 1.05 -8.24
C GLN A 95 -13.26 -0.21 -8.92
N LEU A 96 -12.81 -1.18 -8.13
CA LEU A 96 -12.24 -2.43 -8.63
C LEU A 96 -13.38 -3.34 -9.13
N ASN A 97 -13.37 -3.64 -10.42
CA ASN A 97 -14.33 -4.58 -11.01
C ASN A 97 -13.86 -6.04 -10.88
N THR A 98 -12.54 -6.24 -10.80
CA THR A 98 -11.93 -7.56 -10.73
C THR A 98 -10.78 -7.56 -9.73
N PHE A 99 -10.54 -8.73 -9.16
CA PHE A 99 -9.37 -8.98 -8.33
C PHE A 99 -8.82 -10.36 -8.69
N PRO A 100 -7.92 -10.45 -9.69
CA PRO A 100 -7.43 -11.72 -10.22
C PRO A 100 -6.68 -12.55 -9.18
N TYR A 101 -6.79 -13.87 -9.27
CA TYR A 101 -6.15 -14.82 -8.36
C TYR A 101 -4.64 -14.56 -8.23
N GLU A 102 -3.99 -14.34 -9.36
CA GLU A 102 -2.55 -14.08 -9.49
C GLU A 102 -2.12 -12.89 -8.64
N THR A 103 -2.97 -11.86 -8.52
CA THR A 103 -2.67 -10.64 -7.76
C THR A 103 -2.54 -10.89 -6.26
N TYR A 104 -3.39 -11.75 -5.67
CA TYR A 104 -3.38 -12.00 -4.23
C TYR A 104 -2.72 -13.30 -3.80
N THR A 105 -2.38 -14.19 -4.74
CA THR A 105 -1.58 -15.39 -4.42
C THR A 105 -0.32 -15.12 -3.58
N PRO A 106 0.47 -14.05 -3.81
CA PRO A 106 1.71 -13.86 -3.07
C PRO A 106 1.49 -13.58 -1.58
N ILE A 107 0.32 -13.02 -1.23
CA ILE A 107 -0.05 -12.59 0.12
C ILE A 107 -1.08 -13.52 0.77
N LEU A 108 -1.52 -14.57 0.06
CA LEU A 108 -2.59 -15.45 0.52
C LEU A 108 -2.25 -16.16 1.84
N ASN A 109 -0.97 -16.50 2.04
CA ASN A 109 -0.53 -17.23 3.24
C ASN A 109 -0.38 -16.34 4.49
N THR A 110 -0.35 -15.02 4.32
CA THR A 110 -0.13 -14.07 5.42
C THR A 110 -1.38 -13.27 5.78
N LEU A 111 -2.33 -13.14 4.83
CA LEU A 111 -3.56 -12.39 5.04
C LEU A 111 -4.41 -12.99 6.16
N GLN A 112 -4.80 -12.13 7.10
CA GLN A 112 -5.77 -12.41 8.15
C GLN A 112 -7.09 -11.68 7.89
N VAL A 113 -7.01 -10.47 7.33
CA VAL A 113 -8.17 -9.64 7.02
C VAL A 113 -8.04 -9.14 5.58
N PHE A 114 -9.05 -9.45 4.78
CA PHE A 114 -9.14 -9.04 3.40
C PHE A 114 -10.55 -8.55 3.11
N ASP A 115 -10.68 -7.27 2.76
CA ASP A 115 -11.97 -6.63 2.50
C ASP A 115 -11.90 -5.79 1.21
N ILE A 116 -12.76 -6.16 0.25
CA ILE A 116 -12.81 -5.62 -1.11
C ILE A 116 -14.12 -4.90 -1.46
N HIS A 117 -15.09 -4.82 -0.54
CA HIS A 117 -16.41 -4.26 -0.82
C HIS A 117 -16.70 -3.03 0.05
#